data_AF-S2XHI9-F1
#
_entry.id   AF-S2XHI9-F1
#
_cell.length_a   1.000
_cell.length_b   1.000
_cell.length_c   1.000
_cell.angle_alpha   90.00
_cell.angle_beta   90.00
_cell.angle_gamma   90.00
#
_symmetry.space_group_name_H-M   'P 1'
#
loop_
_entity.id
_entity.type
_entity.pdbx_description
1 polymer ?
#
loop_
_entity_poly.entity_id
_entity_poly.type
_entity_poly.pdbx_seq_one_letter_code
_entity_poly.pdbx_strand_id
1 'polypeptide(L)'
;MNAYDAYMKELAAQMRGELTENGFESLESEADVSDYMANVEDDATTFVVINSTCGCAAGLARPAAVAVAEQNENKPNHKVTVFAGQDKEATAKMREYIQQVPSSPSFALFRGTQLVHFMPREHIEDRDINDIAMDIKDAFDTHCQA
;
A
#
# COMPACT_ATOMS: atom_id res chain seq x y z
N MET A 1 11.27 -9.06 -25.76
CA MET A 1 11.65 -8.38 -24.51
C MET A 1 13.16 -8.23 -24.53
N ASN A 2 13.66 -7.01 -24.51
CA ASN A 2 15.12 -6.78 -24.54
C ASN A 2 15.73 -7.04 -23.15
N ALA A 3 17.06 -7.07 -23.04
CA ALA A 3 17.75 -7.34 -21.77
C ALA A 3 17.45 -6.31 -20.67
N TYR A 4 17.20 -5.05 -21.06
CA TYR A 4 16.81 -3.98 -20.14
C TYR A 4 15.41 -4.21 -19.56
N ASP A 5 14.44 -4.59 -20.39
CA ASP A 5 13.07 -4.88 -19.97
C ASP A 5 13.05 -6.06 -18.98
N ALA A 6 13.85 -7.10 -19.25
CA ALA A 6 13.98 -8.26 -18.37
C ALA A 6 14.56 -7.90 -17.00
N TYR A 7 15.62 -7.08 -17.00
CA TYR A 7 16.24 -6.58 -15.77
C TYR A 7 15.30 -5.71 -14.94
N MET A 8 14.59 -4.78 -15.58
CA MET A 8 13.60 -3.93 -14.91
C MET A 8 12.44 -4.75 -14.33
N LYS A 9 12.03 -5.81 -15.02
CA LYS A 9 11.00 -6.74 -14.52
C LYS A 9 11.47 -7.50 -13.28
N GLU A 10 12.72 -7.95 -13.25
CA GLU A 10 13.29 -8.64 -12.10
C GLU A 10 13.41 -7.71 -10.88
N LEU A 11 13.87 -6.47 -11.07
CA LEU A 11 13.90 -5.46 -10.02
C LEU A 11 12.51 -5.15 -9.46
N ALA A 12 11.52 -4.98 -10.34
CA ALA A 12 10.14 -4.74 -9.92
C ALA A 12 9.57 -5.94 -9.13
N ALA A 13 9.88 -7.16 -9.56
CA ALA A 13 9.48 -8.38 -8.84
C ALA A 13 10.08 -8.42 -7.43
N GLN A 14 11.36 -8.07 -7.26
CA GLN A 14 11.98 -8.00 -5.93
C GLN A 14 11.29 -6.96 -5.03
N MET A 15 11.05 -5.75 -5.55
CA MET A 15 10.39 -4.67 -4.78
C MET A 15 8.92 -4.99 -4.43
N ARG A 16 8.25 -5.80 -5.27
CA ARG A 16 6.91 -6.34 -5.00
C ARG A 16 6.99 -7.42 -3.91
N GLY A 17 7.99 -8.30 -4.01
CA GLY A 17 8.30 -9.37 -3.05
C GLY A 17 8.36 -8.88 -1.61
N GLU A 18 9.00 -7.73 -1.36
CA GLU A 18 9.10 -7.13 -0.03
C GLU A 18 7.72 -6.94 0.68
N LEU A 19 6.64 -6.75 -0.07
CA LEU A 19 5.27 -6.68 0.47
C LEU A 19 4.55 -8.04 0.36
N THR A 20 4.62 -8.71 -0.78
CA THR A 20 3.84 -9.94 -1.02
C THR A 20 4.30 -11.11 -0.15
N GLU A 21 5.59 -11.21 0.15
CA GLU A 21 6.14 -12.21 1.09
C GLU A 21 5.68 -11.95 2.54
N ASN A 22 5.22 -10.73 2.83
CA ASN A 22 4.69 -10.31 4.13
C ASN A 22 3.14 -10.23 4.13
N GLY A 23 2.50 -10.96 3.22
CA GLY A 23 1.04 -11.16 3.19
C GLY A 23 0.24 -9.98 2.66
N PHE A 24 0.84 -9.10 1.86
CA PHE A 24 0.10 -8.13 1.05
C PHE A 24 -0.30 -8.78 -0.28
N GLU A 25 -1.59 -8.72 -0.62
CA GLU A 25 -2.07 -9.12 -1.93
C GLU A 25 -1.72 -8.04 -2.98
N SER A 26 -1.12 -8.44 -4.10
CA SER A 26 -0.76 -7.51 -5.18
C SER A 26 -1.91 -7.41 -6.18
N LEU A 27 -2.49 -6.22 -6.31
CA LEU A 27 -3.52 -5.90 -7.29
C LEU A 27 -2.84 -5.28 -8.51
N GLU A 28 -2.77 -6.00 -9.62
CA GLU A 28 -1.90 -5.67 -10.75
C GLU A 28 -2.66 -5.13 -11.97
N SER A 29 -3.99 -5.30 -12.00
CA SER A 29 -4.86 -4.78 -13.05
C SER A 29 -5.97 -3.86 -12.52
N GLU A 30 -6.59 -3.07 -13.41
CA GLU A 30 -7.81 -2.31 -13.09
C GLU A 30 -8.95 -3.23 -12.62
N ALA A 31 -9.06 -4.41 -13.22
CA ALA A 31 -10.05 -5.41 -12.84
C ALA A 31 -9.79 -5.92 -11.43
N ASP A 32 -8.54 -6.25 -11.08
CA ASP A 32 -8.18 -6.74 -9.74
C ASP A 32 -8.60 -5.73 -8.66
N VAL A 33 -8.36 -4.44 -8.90
CA VAL A 33 -8.76 -3.37 -7.96
C VAL A 33 -10.27 -3.21 -7.90
N SER A 34 -10.95 -3.24 -9.04
CA SER A 34 -12.41 -3.09 -9.11
C SER A 34 -13.12 -4.25 -8.44
N ASP A 35 -12.66 -5.47 -8.70
CA ASP A 35 -13.18 -6.71 -8.12
C ASP A 35 -12.91 -6.75 -6.62
N TYR A 36 -11.71 -6.37 -6.18
CA TYR A 36 -11.40 -6.26 -4.76
C TYR A 36 -12.35 -5.29 -4.05
N MET A 37 -12.50 -4.08 -4.57
CA MET A 37 -13.35 -3.03 -3.98
C MET A 37 -14.85 -3.36 -4.04
N ALA A 38 -15.28 -4.17 -5.02
CA ALA A 38 -16.68 -4.59 -5.12
C ALA A 38 -17.06 -5.73 -4.16
N ASN A 39 -16.08 -6.52 -3.72
CA ASN A 39 -16.31 -7.73 -2.91
C ASN A 39 -15.87 -7.59 -1.45
N VAL A 40 -15.12 -6.56 -1.08
CA VAL A 40 -14.75 -6.30 0.32
C VAL A 40 -16.00 -6.04 1.16
N GLU A 41 -16.05 -6.62 2.35
CA GLU A 41 -17.16 -6.43 3.28
C GLU A 41 -17.21 -4.99 3.81
N ASP A 42 -18.41 -4.43 4.00
CA ASP A 42 -18.60 -3.03 4.40
C ASP A 42 -17.92 -2.65 5.73
N ASP A 43 -17.76 -3.62 6.64
CA ASP A 43 -17.13 -3.46 7.95
C ASP A 43 -15.65 -3.87 7.98
N ALA A 44 -15.16 -4.58 6.96
CA ALA A 44 -13.78 -4.99 6.86
C ALA A 44 -12.84 -3.79 6.62
N THR A 45 -11.66 -3.83 7.22
CA THR A 45 -10.64 -2.79 7.05
C THR A 45 -9.53 -3.25 6.12
N THR A 46 -9.12 -2.37 5.21
CA THR A 46 -8.09 -2.67 4.21
C THR A 46 -6.97 -1.65 4.27
N PHE A 47 -5.76 -2.13 4.55
CA PHE A 47 -4.55 -1.34 4.42
C PHE A 47 -3.95 -1.50 3.03
N VAL A 48 -3.89 -0.39 2.31
CA VAL A 48 -3.38 -0.31 0.95
C VAL A 48 -2.01 0.38 0.97
N VAL A 49 -0.99 -0.29 0.44
CA VAL A 49 0.30 0.32 0.15
C VAL A 49 0.35 0.69 -1.32
N ILE A 50 0.53 1.97 -1.63
CA ILE A 50 0.80 2.44 -2.98
C ILE A 50 2.32 2.38 -3.16
N ASN A 51 2.83 1.23 -3.59
CA ASN A 51 4.26 0.95 -3.73
C ASN A 51 4.90 1.78 -4.86
N SER A 52 6.23 1.91 -4.84
CA SER A 52 7.01 2.68 -5.81
C SER A 52 8.44 2.17 -5.91
N THR A 53 9.12 2.50 -7.02
CA THR A 53 10.56 2.26 -7.20
C THR A 53 11.43 3.34 -6.55
N CYS A 54 10.84 4.41 -5.98
CA CYS A 54 11.59 5.48 -5.31
C CYS A 54 12.35 4.98 -4.06
N GLY A 55 13.50 5.60 -3.76
CA GLY A 55 14.33 5.23 -2.60
C GLY A 55 13.61 5.30 -1.25
N CYS A 56 12.71 6.28 -1.06
CA CYS A 56 11.87 6.38 0.14
C CYS A 56 10.88 5.21 0.27
N ALA A 57 10.48 4.54 -0.82
CA ALA A 57 9.66 3.34 -0.74
C ALA A 57 10.46 2.16 -0.17
N ALA A 58 11.71 1.99 -0.63
CA ALA A 58 12.60 0.93 -0.19
C ALA A 58 13.11 1.13 1.25
N GLY A 59 13.55 2.34 1.58
CA GLY A 59 14.16 2.62 2.88
C GLY A 59 13.17 2.88 4.01
N LEU A 60 11.94 3.31 3.70
CA LEU A 60 10.99 3.81 4.70
C LEU A 60 9.62 3.14 4.57
N ALA A 61 8.97 3.28 3.42
CA ALA A 61 7.54 2.94 3.31
C ALA A 61 7.26 1.44 3.47
N ARG A 62 7.92 0.59 2.68
CA ARG A 62 7.73 -0.88 2.76
C ARG A 62 8.15 -1.45 4.12
N PRO A 63 9.34 -1.14 4.68
CA PRO A 63 9.72 -1.68 5.98
C PRO A 63 8.80 -1.21 7.11
N ALA A 64 8.35 0.06 7.12
CA ALA A 64 7.38 0.53 8.12
C ALA A 64 6.02 -0.18 7.99
N ALA A 65 5.50 -0.29 6.76
CA ALA A 65 4.23 -0.96 6.48
C ALA A 65 4.24 -2.43 6.93
N VAL A 66 5.31 -3.17 6.60
CA VAL A 66 5.47 -4.57 7.00
C VAL A 66 5.58 -4.70 8.51
N ALA A 67 6.44 -3.91 9.15
CA ALA A 67 6.66 -3.99 10.59
C ALA A 67 5.36 -3.75 11.38
N VAL A 68 4.60 -2.71 11.05
CA VAL A 68 3.36 -2.38 11.78
C VAL A 68 2.26 -3.39 11.48
N ALA A 69 2.09 -3.80 10.22
CA ALA A 69 1.12 -4.83 9.83
C ALA A 69 1.36 -6.19 10.51
N GLU A 70 2.61 -6.51 10.83
CA GLU A 70 2.97 -7.73 11.54
C GLU A 70 2.88 -7.60 13.07
N GLN A 71 3.29 -6.46 13.63
CA GLN A 71 3.54 -6.34 15.07
C GLN A 71 2.42 -5.62 15.85
N ASN A 72 1.57 -4.81 15.20
CA ASN A 72 0.54 -4.07 15.94
C ASN A 72 -0.55 -5.00 16.48
N GLU A 73 -1.16 -4.64 17.62
CA GLU A 73 -2.25 -5.42 18.21
C GLU A 73 -3.52 -5.33 17.36
N ASN A 74 -3.93 -4.11 17.00
CA ASN A 74 -5.02 -3.87 16.06
C ASN A 74 -4.48 -3.93 14.64
N LYS A 75 -5.10 -4.74 13.78
CA LYS A 75 -4.64 -4.97 12.41
C LYS A 75 -5.79 -4.85 11.43
N PRO A 76 -5.51 -4.39 10.20
CA PRO A 76 -6.50 -4.42 9.14
C PRO A 76 -6.88 -5.88 8.80
N ASN A 77 -8.13 -6.10 8.40
CA ASN A 77 -8.60 -7.41 7.94
C ASN A 77 -7.87 -7.84 6.66
N HIS A 78 -7.57 -6.88 5.79
CA HIS A 78 -6.89 -7.10 4.52
C HIS A 78 -5.69 -6.18 4.36
N LYS A 79 -4.68 -6.70 3.65
CA LYS A 79 -3.47 -5.98 3.27
C LYS A 79 -3.30 -6.13 1.77
N VAL A 80 -3.30 -5.02 1.04
CA VAL A 80 -3.16 -5.04 -0.41
C VAL A 80 -2.14 -4.01 -0.86
N THR A 81 -1.62 -4.17 -2.08
CA THR A 81 -0.67 -3.25 -2.68
C THR A 81 -0.97 -3.05 -4.16
N VAL A 82 -0.76 -1.82 -4.63
CA VAL A 82 -0.67 -1.47 -6.06
C VAL A 82 0.71 -0.87 -6.33
N PHE A 83 1.28 -1.06 -7.51
CA PHE A 83 2.65 -0.62 -7.81
C PHE A 83 2.67 0.60 -8.75
N ALA A 84 2.84 1.80 -8.19
CA ALA A 84 2.90 3.03 -8.98
C ALA A 84 4.06 3.01 -9.99
N GLY A 85 3.73 3.26 -11.26
CA GLY A 85 4.69 3.29 -12.37
C GLY A 85 4.90 1.93 -13.06
N GLN A 86 4.69 0.82 -12.36
CA GLN A 86 4.71 -0.54 -12.94
C GLN A 86 3.30 -0.96 -13.36
N ASP A 87 2.37 -1.00 -12.41
CA ASP A 87 0.97 -1.41 -12.59
C ASP A 87 0.09 -0.14 -12.69
N LYS A 88 0.25 0.58 -13.80
CA LYS A 88 -0.31 1.94 -13.96
C LYS A 88 -1.83 1.98 -13.88
N GLU A 89 -2.50 1.03 -14.51
CA GLU A 89 -3.97 0.95 -14.55
C GLU A 89 -4.53 0.59 -13.17
N ALA A 90 -3.97 -0.41 -12.49
CA ALA A 90 -4.32 -0.74 -11.10
C ALA A 90 -4.13 0.47 -10.17
N THR A 91 -2.98 1.14 -10.25
CA THR A 91 -2.69 2.31 -9.42
C THR A 91 -3.64 3.47 -9.71
N ALA A 92 -3.95 3.73 -10.98
CA ALA A 92 -4.91 4.76 -11.37
C ALA A 92 -6.30 4.43 -10.81
N LYS A 93 -6.74 3.17 -10.95
CA LYS A 93 -8.03 2.72 -10.43
C LYS A 93 -8.13 2.86 -8.92
N MET A 94 -7.11 2.42 -8.18
CA MET A 94 -7.06 2.57 -6.73
C MET A 94 -7.16 4.05 -6.31
N ARG A 95 -6.53 4.96 -7.06
CA ARG A 95 -6.60 6.41 -6.79
C ARG A 95 -8.00 7.00 -7.00
N GLU A 96 -8.85 6.41 -7.84
CA GLU A 96 -10.26 6.83 -7.97
C GLU A 96 -11.06 6.58 -6.69
N TYR A 97 -10.71 5.54 -5.92
CA TYR A 97 -11.31 5.26 -4.61
C TYR A 97 -10.69 6.14 -3.51
N ILE A 98 -9.38 6.42 -3.60
CA ILE A 98 -8.69 7.26 -2.62
C ILE A 98 -9.13 8.74 -2.72
N GLN A 99 -9.29 9.29 -3.92
CA GLN A 99 -9.74 10.69 -4.13
C GLN A 99 -8.89 11.77 -3.41
N GLN A 100 -7.64 11.46 -3.09
CA GLN A 100 -6.65 12.40 -2.55
C GLN A 100 -5.63 12.77 -3.61
N VAL A 101 -4.84 13.81 -3.33
CA VAL A 101 -3.74 14.23 -4.20
C VAL A 101 -2.79 13.04 -4.44
N PRO A 102 -2.62 12.57 -5.70
CA PRO A 102 -1.84 11.38 -5.98
C PRO A 102 -0.37 11.56 -5.58
N SER A 103 0.16 10.62 -4.79
CA SER A 103 1.58 10.53 -4.48
C SER A 103 2.03 9.06 -4.44
N SER A 104 3.34 8.82 -4.34
CA SER A 104 3.93 7.49 -4.18
C SER A 104 5.37 7.58 -3.65
N PRO A 105 5.78 6.79 -2.64
CA PRO A 105 4.93 5.88 -1.87
C PRO A 105 3.88 6.63 -1.05
N SER A 106 2.76 5.99 -0.77
CA SER A 106 1.70 6.50 0.11
C SER A 106 0.92 5.33 0.71
N PHE A 107 0.16 5.59 1.77
CA PHE A 107 -0.70 4.59 2.39
C PHE A 107 -2.15 5.05 2.44
N ALA A 108 -3.07 4.11 2.30
CA ALA A 108 -4.49 4.34 2.52
C ALA A 108 -5.05 3.25 3.44
N LEU A 109 -5.97 3.63 4.31
CA LEU A 109 -6.77 2.72 5.12
C LEU A 109 -8.23 2.91 4.76
N PHE A 110 -8.89 1.82 4.42
CA PHE A 110 -10.30 1.78 4.11
C PHE A 110 -11.08 1.01 5.17
N ARG A 111 -12.36 1.33 5.29
CA ARG A 111 -13.38 0.47 5.90
C ARG A 111 -14.47 0.24 4.84
N GLY A 112 -14.65 -1.00 4.41
CA GLY A 112 -15.32 -1.31 3.15
C GLY A 112 -14.67 -0.52 2.01
N THR A 113 -15.47 0.28 1.31
CA THR A 113 -15.01 1.17 0.24
C THR A 113 -14.76 2.62 0.69
N GLN A 114 -14.99 2.93 1.96
CA GLN A 114 -14.79 4.27 2.51
C GLN A 114 -13.33 4.47 2.94
N LEU A 115 -12.68 5.50 2.40
CA LEU A 115 -11.37 5.93 2.88
C LEU A 115 -11.50 6.54 4.29
N VAL A 116 -10.80 5.96 5.27
CA VAL A 116 -10.83 6.42 6.67
C VAL A 116 -9.52 7.08 7.10
N HIS A 117 -8.40 6.73 6.46
CA HIS A 117 -7.10 7.38 6.70
C HIS A 117 -6.25 7.39 5.42
N PHE A 118 -5.45 8.45 5.23
CA PHE A 118 -4.52 8.56 4.10
C PHE A 118 -3.23 9.23 4.54
N MET A 119 -2.10 8.64 4.17
CA MET A 119 -0.76 9.17 4.41
C MET A 119 -0.06 9.42 3.07
N PRO A 120 0.05 10.68 2.62
CA PRO A 120 0.73 11.02 1.37
C PRO A 120 2.25 10.90 1.50
N ARG A 121 2.96 10.92 0.36
CA ARG A 121 4.43 10.84 0.30
C ARG A 121 5.13 11.87 1.18
N GLU A 122 4.62 13.09 1.28
CA GLU A 122 5.18 14.16 2.12
C GLU A 122 5.20 13.82 3.62
N HIS A 123 4.40 12.84 4.06
CA HIS A 123 4.42 12.30 5.41
C HIS A 123 5.31 11.04 5.54
N ILE A 124 6.06 10.69 4.50
CA ILE A 124 6.95 9.51 4.46
C ILE A 124 8.37 9.93 4.08
N GLU A 125 8.53 10.76 3.05
CA GLU A 125 9.82 11.22 2.57
C GLU A 125 10.55 12.06 3.62
N ASP A 126 11.87 11.84 3.74
CA ASP A 126 12.77 12.54 4.66
C ASP A 126 12.38 12.48 6.16
N ARG A 127 11.56 11.49 6.56
CA ARG A 127 11.17 11.25 7.95
C ARG A 127 11.89 10.04 8.56
N ASP A 128 11.89 10.00 9.90
CA ASP A 128 12.32 8.83 10.65
C ASP A 128 11.33 7.67 10.46
N ILE A 129 11.85 6.47 10.26
CA ILE A 129 11.02 5.28 10.04
C ILE A 129 10.15 4.94 11.25
N ASN A 130 10.60 5.25 12.47
CA ASN A 130 9.82 5.01 13.67
C ASN A 130 8.61 5.94 13.75
N ASP A 131 8.76 7.20 13.32
CA ASP A 131 7.64 8.14 13.27
C ASP A 131 6.59 7.68 12.24
N ILE A 132 7.03 7.21 11.08
CA ILE A 132 6.14 6.64 10.05
C ILE A 132 5.41 5.41 10.60
N ALA A 133 6.13 4.52 11.29
CA ALA A 133 5.55 3.34 11.91
C ALA A 133 4.51 3.70 13.00
N MET A 134 4.80 4.72 13.82
CA MET A 134 3.86 5.23 14.82
C MET A 134 2.60 5.80 14.16
N ASP A 135 2.74 6.56 13.08
CA ASP A 135 1.57 7.12 12.38
C ASP A 135 0.68 6.01 11.77
N ILE A 136 1.28 4.96 11.17
CA ILE A 136 0.52 3.80 10.67
C ILE A 136 -0.16 3.07 11.84
N LYS A 137 0.56 2.89 12.95
CA LYS A 137 0.06 2.24 14.16
C LYS A 137 -1.15 2.98 14.71
N ASP A 138 -1.07 4.31 14.83
CA ASP A 138 -2.16 5.14 15.35
C ASP A 138 -3.38 5.08 14.43
N ALA A 139 -3.19 5.02 13.11
CA ALA A 139 -4.28 4.79 12.16
C ALA A 139 -4.95 3.43 12.38
N PHE A 140 -4.18 2.35 12.58
CA PHE A 140 -4.74 1.03 12.87
C PHE A 140 -5.46 1.01 14.21
N ASP A 141 -4.88 1.59 15.25
CA ASP A 141 -5.51 1.65 16.56
C ASP A 141 -6.80 2.49 16.55
N THR A 142 -6.92 3.46 15.66
CA THR A 142 -8.14 4.27 15.52
C THR A 142 -9.22 3.54 14.73
N HIS A 143 -8.85 2.79 13.70
CA HIS A 143 -9.81 2.30 12.69
C HIS A 143 -9.96 0.78 12.61
N CYS A 144 -9.07 0.00 13.22
CA CYS A 144 -9.08 -1.46 13.17
C CYS A 144 -9.48 -2.12 14.50
N GLN A 145 -10.08 -1.36 15.42
CA GLN A 145 -10.67 -1.92 16.64
C GLN A 145 -11.90 -2.78 16.30
N ALA A 146 -12.09 -3.86 17.06
CA ALA A 146 -13.22 -4.78 16.95
C ALA A 146 -14.56 -4.16 17.39
#